data_AF-A0AAN8GDN0-F1
#
_entry.id   AF-A0AAN8GDN0-F1
#
_cell.length_a   1.000
_cell.length_b   1.000
_cell.length_c   1.000
_cell.angle_alpha   90.00
_cell.angle_beta   90.00
_cell.angle_gamma   90.00
#
_symmetry.space_group_name_H-M   'P 1'
#
loop_
_entity.id
_entity.type
_entity.pdbx_description
1 polymer ?
#
loop_
_entity_poly.entity_id
_entity_poly.type
_entity_poly.pdbx_seq_one_letter_code
_entity_poly.pdbx_strand_id
1 'polypeptide(L)'
;MEKENQVKYLKELIRGLGPWKTEDNISRITKAGPVVQLVSDNFDSLLDVKGYSTTHKVKSSEEDLKAIQKELTELQPFNKTPGRTLDAFSGISKDPFEGVNRTKFKSDIEIIINRILRNIPTDNQSEII
;
A
#
# COMPACT_ATOMS: atom_id res chain seq x y z
N MET A 1 26.00 7.62 -3.92
CA MET A 1 24.94 6.81 -3.27
C MET A 1 25.48 5.51 -2.65
N GLU A 2 26.79 5.21 -2.72
CA GLU A 2 27.35 3.93 -2.26
C GLU A 2 27.71 3.88 -0.77
N LYS A 3 28.15 5.01 -0.18
CA LYS A 3 28.59 5.02 1.22
C LYS A 3 27.48 4.74 2.23
N GLU A 4 26.25 5.16 1.95
CA GLU A 4 25.11 4.93 2.85
C GLU A 4 24.75 3.44 2.92
N ASN A 5 24.77 2.74 1.79
CA ASN A 5 24.51 1.30 1.72
C ASN A 5 25.60 0.49 2.44
N GLN A 6 26.87 0.88 2.30
CA GLN A 6 27.99 0.25 3.01
C GLN A 6 27.87 0.44 4.53
N VAL A 7 27.49 1.64 4.98
CA VAL A 7 27.26 1.93 6.40
C VAL A 7 26.09 1.11 6.94
N LYS A 8 25.00 0.96 6.16
CA LYS A 8 23.86 0.13 6.55
C LYS A 8 24.27 -1.34 6.72
N TYR A 9 24.99 -1.89 5.76
CA TYR A 9 25.50 -3.27 5.81
C TYR A 9 26.38 -3.53 7.03
N LEU A 10 27.35 -2.65 7.31
CA LEU A 10 28.20 -2.75 8.50
C LEU A 10 27.39 -2.69 9.81
N LYS A 11 26.38 -1.83 9.88
CA LYS A 11 25.48 -1.76 11.05
C LYS A 11 24.70 -3.06 11.24
N GLU A 12 24.27 -3.71 10.16
CA GLU A 12 23.61 -5.01 10.21
C GLU A 12 24.55 -6.12 10.69
N LEU A 13 25.78 -6.18 10.18
CA LEU A 13 26.81 -7.11 10.67
C LEU A 13 27.09 -6.93 12.16
N ILE A 14 27.26 -5.69 12.61
CA ILE A 14 27.46 -5.37 14.01
C ILE A 14 26.22 -5.79 14.81
N ARG A 15 25.00 -5.56 14.30
CA ARG A 15 23.74 -6.01 14.94
C ARG A 15 23.69 -7.53 15.09
N GLY A 16 24.15 -8.28 14.09
CA GLY A 16 24.22 -9.74 14.07
C GLY A 16 25.12 -10.35 15.15
N LEU A 17 26.09 -9.60 15.68
CA LEU A 17 26.94 -10.06 16.80
C LEU A 17 26.17 -10.29 18.12
N GLY A 18 24.96 -9.74 18.25
CA GLY A 18 24.11 -9.98 19.42
C GLY A 18 24.78 -9.59 20.75
N PRO A 19 24.80 -10.47 21.78
CA PRO A 19 25.45 -10.21 23.06
C PRO A 19 26.99 -10.13 23.01
N TRP A 20 27.63 -10.57 21.92
CA TRP A 20 29.10 -10.70 21.82
C TRP A 20 29.80 -9.47 21.20
N LYS A 21 29.17 -8.30 21.34
CA LYS A 21 29.66 -7.00 20.85
C LYS A 21 30.76 -6.44 21.76
N THR A 22 31.94 -7.04 21.72
CA THR A 22 33.15 -6.40 22.25
C THR A 22 33.80 -5.53 21.18
N GLU A 23 34.60 -4.55 21.59
CA GLU A 23 35.33 -3.66 20.67
C GLU A 23 36.21 -4.45 19.69
N ASP A 24 36.89 -5.47 20.18
CA ASP A 24 37.71 -6.38 19.36
C ASP A 24 36.90 -7.08 18.29
N ASN A 25 35.71 -7.58 18.63
CA ASN A 25 34.86 -8.31 17.68
C ASN A 25 34.21 -7.37 16.66
N ILE A 26 33.84 -6.17 17.08
CA ILE A 26 33.34 -5.12 16.18
C ILE A 26 34.44 -4.72 15.18
N SER A 27 35.68 -4.53 15.65
CA SER A 27 36.83 -4.20 14.80
C SER A 27 37.14 -5.32 13.80
N ARG A 28 37.13 -6.58 14.26
CA ARG A 28 37.34 -7.76 13.41
C ARG A 28 36.28 -7.89 12.33
N ILE A 29 34.99 -7.80 12.68
CA ILE A 29 33.91 -7.97 11.70
C ILE A 29 33.84 -6.80 10.72
N THR A 30 34.12 -5.58 11.17
CA THR A 30 34.15 -4.39 10.29
C THR A 30 35.26 -4.49 9.25
N LYS A 31 36.43 -5.03 9.63
CA LYS A 31 37.55 -5.27 8.70
C LYS A 31 37.26 -6.42 7.74
N ALA A 32 36.58 -7.47 8.19
CA ALA A 32 36.24 -8.62 7.36
C ALA A 32 35.03 -8.38 6.43
N GLY A 33 34.13 -7.45 6.80
CA GLY A 33 32.87 -7.18 6.10
C GLY A 33 32.99 -7.03 4.58
N PRO A 34 33.92 -6.20 4.05
CA PRO A 34 34.10 -6.04 2.60
C PRO A 34 34.51 -7.33 1.89
N VAL A 35 35.37 -8.14 2.53
CA VAL A 35 35.84 -9.42 1.95
C VAL A 35 34.71 -10.45 1.95
N VAL A 36 33.93 -10.51 3.03
CA VAL A 36 32.77 -11.40 3.11
C VAL A 36 31.74 -11.06 2.03
N GLN A 37 31.46 -9.75 1.84
CA GLN A 37 30.54 -9.29 0.80
C GLN A 37 31.03 -9.68 -0.59
N LEU A 38 32.30 -9.43 -0.90
CA LEU A 38 32.91 -9.80 -2.19
C LEU A 38 32.84 -11.31 -2.48
N VAL A 39 33.09 -12.15 -1.46
CA VAL A 39 32.99 -13.60 -1.61
C VAL A 39 31.56 -14.03 -1.86
N SER A 40 30.58 -13.44 -1.16
CA SER A 40 29.16 -13.71 -1.37
C SER A 40 28.71 -13.31 -2.77
N ASP A 41 29.05 -12.10 -3.22
CA ASP A 41 28.67 -11.57 -4.53
C ASP A 41 29.24 -12.43 -5.67
N ASN A 42 30.51 -12.86 -5.53
CA ASN A 42 31.14 -13.76 -6.50
C ASN A 42 30.49 -15.14 -6.50
N PHE A 43 30.12 -15.67 -5.34
CA PHE A 43 29.44 -16.96 -5.22
C PHE A 43 28.05 -16.93 -5.87
N ASP A 44 27.27 -15.89 -5.59
CA ASP A 44 25.93 -15.71 -6.18
C ASP A 44 26.00 -15.55 -7.70
N SER A 45 27.01 -14.82 -8.20
CA SER A 45 27.30 -14.66 -9.63
C SER A 45 27.64 -15.99 -10.31
N LEU A 46 28.44 -16.85 -9.67
CA LEU A 46 28.80 -18.16 -10.21
C LEU A 46 27.61 -19.13 -10.28
N LEU A 47 26.64 -18.98 -9.39
CA LEU A 47 25.45 -19.83 -9.34
C LEU A 47 24.27 -19.28 -10.14
N ASP A 48 24.41 -18.13 -10.82
CA ASP A 48 23.32 -17.38 -11.46
C ASP A 48 22.10 -17.20 -10.54
N VAL A 49 22.35 -17.05 -9.24
CA VAL A 49 21.30 -16.82 -8.25
C VAL A 49 20.83 -15.39 -8.42
N LYS A 50 19.71 -15.21 -9.13
CA LYS A 50 19.07 -13.91 -9.24
C LYS A 50 18.62 -13.46 -7.85
N GLY A 51 19.30 -12.45 -7.30
CA GLY A 51 18.93 -11.82 -6.04
C GLY A 51 17.53 -11.23 -6.14
N TYR A 52 16.54 -11.94 -5.62
CA TYR A 52 15.17 -11.43 -5.49
C TYR A 52 15.12 -10.45 -4.32
N SER A 53 15.56 -9.21 -4.56
CA SER A 53 15.24 -8.11 -3.64
C SER A 53 13.77 -7.77 -3.82
N THR A 54 12.90 -8.48 -3.11
CA THR A 54 11.50 -8.08 -2.97
C THR A 54 11.45 -6.87 -2.06
N THR A 55 11.74 -5.69 -2.62
CA THR A 55 11.15 -4.48 -2.07
C THR A 55 9.65 -4.75 -2.04
N HIS A 56 8.98 -4.54 -0.90
CA HIS A 56 7.53 -4.46 -0.87
C HIS A 56 7.11 -3.31 -1.80
N LYS A 57 7.08 -3.56 -3.10
CA LYS A 57 6.41 -2.71 -4.06
C LYS A 57 4.95 -2.86 -3.70
N VAL A 58 4.31 -1.74 -3.34
CA VAL A 58 2.86 -1.66 -3.36
C VAL A 58 2.47 -2.11 -4.76
N LYS A 59 1.97 -3.34 -4.86
CA LYS A 59 1.53 -3.90 -6.13
C LYS A 59 0.47 -2.94 -6.65
N SER A 60 0.66 -2.42 -7.87
CA SER A 60 -0.28 -1.48 -8.45
C SER A 60 -1.65 -2.15 -8.48
N SER A 61 -2.62 -1.58 -7.76
CA SER A 61 -3.99 -2.09 -7.67
C SER A 61 -4.71 -2.05 -9.01
N GLU A 62 -4.12 -1.43 -10.03
CA GLU A 62 -4.74 -1.24 -11.33
C GLU A 62 -4.94 -2.55 -12.11
N GLU A 63 -4.01 -3.49 -11.99
CA GLU A 63 -4.17 -4.83 -12.59
C GLU A 63 -5.29 -5.62 -11.89
N ASP A 64 -5.32 -5.55 -10.57
CA ASP A 64 -6.34 -6.22 -9.76
C ASP A 64 -7.73 -5.61 -10.03
N LEU A 65 -7.83 -4.27 -10.16
CA LEU A 65 -9.07 -3.58 -10.54
C LEU A 65 -9.53 -3.95 -11.96
N LYS A 66 -8.62 -4.07 -12.93
CA LYS A 66 -8.96 -4.52 -14.30
C LYS A 66 -9.46 -5.96 -14.31
N ALA A 67 -8.87 -6.84 -13.50
CA ALA A 67 -9.34 -8.22 -13.37
C ALA A 67 -10.76 -8.28 -12.79
N ILE A 68 -11.01 -7.55 -11.70
CA ILE A 68 -12.34 -7.45 -11.08
C ILE A 68 -13.37 -6.88 -12.07
N GLN A 69 -13.00 -5.81 -12.80
CA GLN A 69 -13.89 -5.21 -13.80
C GLN A 69 -14.27 -6.20 -14.90
N LYS A 70 -13.30 -6.95 -15.42
CA LYS A 70 -13.53 -7.97 -16.45
C LYS A 70 -14.51 -9.02 -15.95
N GLU A 71 -14.27 -9.55 -14.76
CA GLU A 71 -15.11 -10.62 -14.19
C GLU A 71 -16.54 -10.14 -13.88
N LEU A 72 -16.70 -8.93 -13.34
CA LEU A 72 -18.02 -8.31 -13.13
C LEU A 72 -18.76 -8.08 -14.45
N THR A 73 -18.04 -7.75 -15.52
CA THR A 73 -18.62 -7.54 -16.86
C THR A 73 -19.06 -8.86 -17.48
N GLU A 74 -18.34 -9.95 -17.26
CA GLU A 74 -18.73 -11.28 -17.76
C GLU A 74 -19.89 -11.88 -16.96
N LEU A 75 -19.84 -11.79 -15.62
CA LEU A 75 -20.87 -12.35 -14.74
C LEU A 75 -22.18 -11.58 -14.76
N GLN A 76 -22.16 -10.29 -15.11
CA GLN A 76 -23.33 -9.40 -15.11
C GLN A 76 -24.23 -9.58 -13.87
N PRO A 77 -23.70 -9.53 -12.64
CA PRO A 77 -24.43 -9.94 -11.44
C PRO A 77 -25.68 -9.08 -11.15
N PHE A 78 -25.74 -7.87 -11.72
CA PHE A 78 -26.87 -6.95 -11.59
C PHE A 78 -27.99 -7.18 -12.61
N ASN A 79 -27.76 -8.04 -13.62
CA ASN A 79 -28.79 -8.41 -14.58
C ASN A 79 -29.85 -9.30 -13.94
N LYS A 80 -31.11 -9.00 -14.25
CA LYS A 80 -32.26 -9.74 -13.70
C LYS A 80 -32.29 -11.13 -14.33
N THR A 81 -31.83 -12.14 -13.58
CA THR A 81 -31.96 -13.55 -13.98
C THR A 81 -33.27 -14.10 -13.43
N PRO A 82 -34.16 -14.67 -14.27
CA PRO A 82 -35.41 -15.28 -13.79
C PRO A 82 -35.13 -16.36 -12.73
N GLY A 83 -35.85 -16.31 -11.60
CA GLY A 83 -35.70 -17.27 -10.49
C GLY A 83 -34.57 -16.96 -9.49
N ARG A 84 -33.75 -15.92 -9.74
CA ARG A 84 -32.68 -15.48 -8.82
C ARG A 84 -33.15 -14.31 -7.96
N THR A 85 -34.28 -14.48 -7.28
CA THR A 85 -34.85 -13.52 -6.33
C THR A 85 -35.03 -14.20 -4.99
N LEU A 86 -34.52 -13.60 -3.92
CA LEU A 86 -34.80 -14.01 -2.55
C LEU A 86 -36.02 -13.22 -2.07
N ASP A 87 -37.09 -13.90 -1.67
CA ASP A 87 -38.33 -13.26 -1.23
C ASP A 87 -38.09 -12.28 -0.06
N ALA A 88 -37.11 -12.60 0.78
CA ALA A 88 -36.66 -11.77 1.91
C ALA A 88 -36.13 -10.38 1.50
N PHE A 89 -35.70 -10.20 0.25
CA PHE A 89 -35.05 -8.96 -0.24
C PHE A 89 -35.85 -8.27 -1.36
N SER A 90 -37.14 -8.58 -1.49
CA SER A 90 -38.05 -8.02 -2.51
C SER A 90 -38.21 -6.49 -2.48
N GLY A 91 -37.77 -5.81 -1.40
CA GLY A 91 -37.81 -4.35 -1.25
C GLY A 91 -36.46 -3.63 -1.37
N ILE A 92 -35.36 -4.33 -1.63
CA ILE A 92 -34.04 -3.68 -1.78
C ILE A 92 -33.88 -3.19 -3.22
N SER A 93 -33.70 -1.89 -3.38
CA SER A 93 -33.34 -1.27 -4.65
C SER A 93 -32.02 -1.87 -5.19
N LYS A 94 -31.99 -2.12 -6.51
CA LYS A 94 -30.80 -2.66 -7.18
C LYS A 94 -29.63 -1.68 -7.22
N ASP A 95 -29.93 -0.38 -7.17
CA ASP A 95 -28.95 0.67 -7.18
C ASP A 95 -28.98 1.38 -5.82
N PRO A 96 -27.91 1.30 -5.00
CA PRO A 96 -27.85 2.02 -3.73
C PRO A 96 -27.96 3.55 -3.91
N PHE A 97 -27.85 4.05 -5.14
CA PHE A 97 -28.02 5.44 -5.51
C PHE A 97 -29.36 5.76 -6.19
N GLU A 98 -30.30 4.82 -6.29
CA GLU A 98 -31.62 5.05 -6.94
C GLU A 98 -32.40 6.20 -6.25
N GLY A 99 -32.20 6.39 -4.95
CA GLY A 99 -32.78 7.50 -4.17
C GLY A 99 -31.92 8.76 -4.08
N VAL A 100 -30.70 8.76 -4.63
CA VAL A 100 -29.76 9.89 -4.47
C VAL A 100 -29.96 10.90 -5.59
N ASN A 101 -30.44 12.09 -5.24
CA ASN A 101 -30.53 13.22 -6.15
C ASN A 101 -29.12 13.76 -6.46
N ARG A 102 -28.57 13.35 -7.60
CA ARG A 102 -27.22 13.72 -8.06
C ARG A 102 -27.04 15.23 -8.21
N THR A 103 -28.08 15.95 -8.62
CA THR A 103 -28.04 17.41 -8.78
C THR A 103 -27.88 18.10 -7.43
N LYS A 104 -28.65 17.65 -6.43
CA LYS A 104 -28.54 18.15 -5.06
C LYS A 104 -27.18 17.82 -4.44
N PHE A 105 -26.70 16.60 -4.64
CA PHE A 105 -25.39 16.19 -4.16
C PHE A 105 -24.27 17.07 -4.75
N LYS A 106 -24.33 17.36 -6.05
CA LYS A 106 -23.37 18.26 -6.72
C LYS A 106 -23.42 19.68 -6.15
N SER A 107 -24.61 20.25 -5.97
CA SER A 107 -24.74 21.58 -5.37
C SER A 107 -24.19 21.64 -3.95
N ASP A 108 -24.42 20.61 -3.14
CA ASP A 108 -23.94 20.55 -1.76
C ASP A 108 -22.40 20.50 -1.72
N ILE A 109 -21.79 19.73 -2.62
CA ILE A 109 -20.33 19.68 -2.78
C ILE A 109 -19.76 21.03 -3.22
N GLU A 110 -20.39 21.70 -4.18
CA GLU A 110 -19.96 23.03 -4.65
C GLU A 110 -20.04 24.08 -3.52
N ILE A 111 -21.08 24.02 -2.67
CA ILE A 111 -21.21 24.88 -1.49
C ILE A 111 -20.07 24.61 -0.51
N ILE A 112 -19.77 23.34 -0.22
CA ILE A 112 -18.68 22.97 0.70
C ILE A 112 -17.32 23.42 0.17
N ILE A 113 -17.04 23.21 -1.12
CA ILE A 113 -15.80 23.65 -1.77
C ILE A 113 -15.66 25.17 -1.67
N ASN A 114 -16.70 25.92 -2.04
CA ASN A 114 -16.68 27.38 -1.97
C ASN A 114 -16.50 27.90 -0.53
N ARG A 115 -17.08 27.21 0.46
CA ARG A 115 -16.87 27.53 1.88
C ARG A 115 -15.43 27.32 2.31
N ILE A 116 -14.84 26.17 1.98
CA ILE A 116 -13.44 25.83 2.30
C ILE A 116 -12.49 26.85 1.66
N LEU A 117 -12.70 27.18 0.38
CA LEU A 117 -11.89 28.19 -0.33
C LEU A 117 -11.98 29.58 0.32
N ARG A 118 -13.12 29.91 0.92
CA ARG A 118 -13.35 31.19 1.61
C ARG A 118 -12.96 31.17 3.09
N ASN A 119 -12.47 30.04 3.60
CA ASN A 119 -12.11 29.81 5.01
C ASN A 119 -13.22 30.20 6.01
N ILE A 120 -14.49 29.94 5.64
CA ILE A 120 -15.64 30.26 6.50
C ILE A 120 -15.84 29.07 7.46
N PRO A 121 -15.76 29.29 8.80
CA PRO A 121 -15.98 28.24 9.78
C PRO A 121 -17.44 27.80 9.80
N THR A 122 -17.69 26.55 10.21
CA THR A 122 -19.05 26.06 10.45
C THR A 122 -19.48 26.33 11.88
N ASP A 123 -20.74 26.72 12.07
CA ASP A 123 -21.35 27.12 13.35
C ASP A 123 -21.26 26.07 14.49
N ASN A 124 -20.83 24.83 14.19
CA ASN A 124 -20.63 23.76 15.17
C ASN A 124 -19.25 23.78 15.88
N GLN A 125 -18.43 24.82 15.70
CA GLN A 125 -17.13 24.97 16.40
C GLN A 125 -17.13 26.04 17.50
N SER A 126 -18.26 26.69 17.77
CA SER A 126 -18.39 27.77 18.77
C SER A 126 -18.80 27.33 20.19
N GLU A 127 -18.94 26.03 20.47
CA GLU A 127 -19.35 25.51 21.79
C GLU A 127 -18.26 24.70 22.53
N ILE A 128 -16.98 24.97 22.28
CA ILE A 128 -15.90 24.45 23.12
C ILE A 128 -15.01 25.62 23.57
N ILE A 129 -15.46 26.33 24.60
CA ILE A 129 -14.62 27.10 25.53
C ILE A 129 -15.09 26.77 26.95
#